data_AF-A0A954LPY6-F1
#
_entry.id   AF-A0A954LPY6-F1
#
_cell.length_a   1.000
_cell.length_b   1.000
_cell.length_c   1.000
_cell.angle_alpha   90.00
_cell.angle_beta   90.00
_cell.angle_gamma   90.00
#
_symmetry.space_group_name_H-M   'P 1'
#
loop_
_entity.id
_entity.type
_entity.pdbx_description
1 polymer ?
#
loop_
_entity_poly.entity_id
_entity_poly.type
_entity_poly.pdbx_seq_one_letter_code
_entity_poly.pdbx_strand_id
1 'polypeptide(L)' 'VYFYHDPEWRSRSPGTFTIQKEIEYAQQTGRRHLYLGYWIKECQSMAYKGRFGPREVLEFYPNEQEDPVWVPVDSD' A
#
# COMPACT_ATOMS: atom_id res chain seq x y z
N VAL A 1 -9.79 -2.32 1.93
CA VAL A 1 -10.43 -1.34 1.03
C VAL A 1 -10.29 -1.82 -0.41
N TYR A 2 -11.39 -1.90 -1.15
CA TYR A 2 -11.39 -2.26 -2.57
C TYR A 2 -11.25 -0.99 -3.42
N PHE A 3 -10.16 -0.88 -4.15
CA PHE A 3 -9.99 0.15 -5.18
C PHE A 3 -10.31 -0.46 -6.54
N TYR A 4 -11.24 0.14 -7.26
CA TYR A 4 -11.59 -0.25 -8.62
C TYR A 4 -11.61 0.98 -9.51
N HIS A 5 -11.33 0.78 -10.78
CA HIS A 5 -11.35 1.80 -11.81
C HIS A 5 -11.89 1.17 -13.08
N ASP A 6 -12.32 2.02 -14.00
CA ASP A 6 -12.78 1.58 -15.30
C ASP A 6 -11.65 0.78 -16.03
N PRO A 7 -11.94 -0.44 -16.52
CA PRO A 7 -11.03 -1.25 -17.33
C PRO A 7 -10.27 -0.51 -18.44
N GLU A 8 -10.89 0.49 -19.06
CA GLU A 8 -10.28 1.30 -20.13
C GLU A 8 -9.05 2.08 -19.65
N TRP A 9 -8.98 2.36 -18.35
CA TRP A 9 -7.90 3.12 -17.74
C TRP A 9 -6.71 2.27 -17.30
N ARG A 10 -6.74 0.94 -17.45
CA ARG A 10 -5.65 0.06 -16.97
C ARG A 10 -4.28 0.46 -17.51
N SER A 11 -4.19 0.88 -18.78
CA SER A 11 -2.94 1.33 -19.40
C SER A 11 -2.39 2.63 -18.81
N ARG A 12 -3.23 3.41 -18.10
CA ARG A 12 -2.87 4.67 -17.46
C ARG A 12 -2.49 4.53 -15.98
N SER A 13 -2.45 3.29 -15.47
CA SER A 13 -2.02 2.98 -14.10
C SER A 13 -2.71 3.83 -12.99
N PRO A 14 -4.05 3.90 -12.97
CA PRO A 14 -4.78 4.72 -12.00
C PRO A 14 -4.51 4.34 -10.54
N GLY A 15 -4.21 3.06 -10.25
CA GLY A 15 -3.80 2.65 -8.90
C GLY A 15 -2.49 3.31 -8.44
N THR A 16 -1.49 3.40 -9.32
CA THR A 16 -0.22 4.09 -9.03
C THR A 16 -0.45 5.59 -8.82
N PHE A 17 -1.29 6.22 -9.65
CA PHE A 17 -1.63 7.63 -9.50
C PHE A 17 -2.30 7.91 -8.15
N THR A 18 -3.28 7.09 -7.76
CA THR A 18 -3.95 7.24 -6.46
C THR A 18 -2.96 7.21 -5.31
N ILE A 19 -2.05 6.24 -5.26
CA ILE A 19 -1.06 6.15 -4.18
C ILE A 19 -0.16 7.39 -4.14
N GLN A 20 0.26 7.92 -5.29
CA GLN A 20 1.05 9.16 -5.33
C GLN A 20 0.28 10.33 -4.72
N LYS A 21 -1.01 10.49 -5.06
CA LYS A 21 -1.87 11.53 -4.49
C LYS A 21 -2.09 11.34 -3.00
N GLU A 22 -2.25 10.11 -2.53
CA GLU A 22 -2.37 9.81 -1.10
C GLU A 22 -1.07 10.12 -0.34
N ILE A 23 0.10 9.84 -0.92
CA ILE A 23 1.40 10.22 -0.36
C ILE A 23 1.53 11.74 -0.27
N GLU A 24 1.23 12.46 -1.35
CA GLU A 24 1.24 13.93 -1.36
C GLU A 24 0.33 14.50 -0.27
N TYR A 25 -0.89 13.96 -0.13
CA TYR A 25 -1.83 14.38 0.91
C TYR A 25 -1.30 14.06 2.32
N ALA A 26 -0.71 12.89 2.52
CA ALA A 26 -0.09 12.51 3.79
C ALA A 26 1.04 13.48 4.18
N GLN A 27 1.90 13.84 3.22
CA GLN A 27 2.96 14.83 3.42
C GLN A 27 2.40 16.21 3.77
N GLN A 28 1.41 16.68 3.02
CA GLN A 28 0.76 17.99 3.26
C GLN A 28 0.07 18.08 4.62
N THR A 29 -0.39 16.94 5.16
CA THR A 29 -1.11 16.87 6.44
C THR A 29 -0.25 16.38 7.60
N GLY A 30 1.06 16.22 7.39
CA GLY A 30 2.00 15.80 8.43
C GLY A 30 1.85 14.35 8.89
N ARG A 31 1.29 13.47 8.06
CA ARG A 31 1.17 12.03 8.35
C ARG A 31 2.46 11.32 7.98
N ARG A 32 2.98 10.54 8.94
CA ARG A 32 4.21 9.76 8.76
C ARG A 32 4.00 8.44 8.04
N HIS A 33 2.79 7.88 8.09
CA HIS A 33 2.47 6.59 7.50
C HIS A 33 1.19 6.68 6.65
N LEU A 34 1.20 5.95 5.54
CA LEU A 34 0.05 5.71 4.68
C LEU A 34 -0.21 4.20 4.66
N TYR A 35 -1.41 3.79 5.08
CA TYR A 35 -1.81 2.40 5.06
C TYR A 35 -2.45 2.02 3.73
N LEU A 36 -1.74 1.24 2.90
CA LEU A 36 -2.20 0.83 1.57
C LEU A 36 -3.17 -0.36 1.58
N GLY A 37 -3.58 -0.83 2.76
CA GLY A 37 -4.46 -1.97 2.93
C GLY A 37 -3.78 -3.31 2.66
N TYR A 38 -4.61 -4.34 2.51
CA TYR A 38 -4.15 -5.69 2.23
C TYR A 38 -3.35 -5.79 0.92
N TRP A 39 -2.32 -6.62 0.95
CA TRP A 39 -1.42 -6.88 -0.16
C TRP A 39 -1.18 -8.39 -0.27
N ILE A 40 -1.41 -8.93 -1.46
CA ILE A 40 -1.16 -10.33 -1.78
C ILE A 40 -0.04 -10.34 -2.81
N LYS A 41 1.10 -10.94 -2.47
CA LYS A 41 2.31 -10.93 -3.30
C LYS A 41 2.08 -11.56 -4.68
N GLU A 42 1.27 -12.61 -4.73
CA GLU A 42 0.94 -13.37 -5.94
C GLU A 42 -0.11 -12.67 -6.82
N CYS A 43 -0.77 -11.62 -6.32
CA CYS A 43 -1.81 -10.92 -7.05
C CYS A 43 -1.21 -9.83 -7.94
N GLN A 44 -1.15 -10.08 -9.26
CA GLN A 44 -0.57 -9.15 -10.23
C GLN A 44 -1.21 -7.76 -10.20
N SER A 45 -2.53 -7.68 -9.94
CA SER A 45 -3.23 -6.39 -9.85
C SER A 45 -2.82 -5.58 -8.62
N MET A 46 -2.16 -6.19 -7.61
CA MET A 46 -1.67 -5.52 -6.40
C MET A 46 -0.14 -5.36 -6.37
N ALA A 47 0.58 -5.95 -7.33
CA ALA A 47 2.05 -5.92 -7.38
C ALA A 47 2.61 -4.48 -7.38
N TYR A 48 1.86 -3.50 -7.90
CA TYR A 48 2.28 -2.10 -7.92
C TYR A 48 2.44 -1.47 -6.54
N LYS A 49 1.73 -1.96 -5.50
CA LYS A 49 1.85 -1.43 -4.12
C LYS A 49 3.25 -1.67 -3.55
N GLY A 50 3.89 -2.78 -3.93
CA GLY A 50 5.25 -3.13 -3.53
C GLY A 50 6.36 -2.31 -4.21
N ARG A 51 6.02 -1.24 -4.95
CA ARG A 51 7.00 -0.31 -5.54
C ARG A 51 7.18 0.96 -4.73
N PHE A 52 6.32 1.18 -3.73
CA PHE A 52 6.40 2.34 -2.85
C PHE A 52 7.19 1.96 -1.59
N GLY A 53 8.14 2.80 -1.22
CA GLY A 53 9.04 2.59 -0.09
C GLY A 53 9.53 3.92 0.50
N PRO A 54 10.09 3.94 1.72
CA PRO A 54 10.22 2.78 2.63
C PRO A 54 8.85 2.26 3.08
N ARG A 55 8.74 0.94 3.29
CA ARG A 55 7.49 0.29 3.66
C ARG A 55 7.69 -0.79 4.71
N GLU A 56 6.60 -1.12 5.38
CA GLU A 56 6.54 -2.18 6.36
C GLU A 56 5.35 -3.10 6.03
N VAL A 57 5.46 -4.38 6.39
CA VAL A 57 4.39 -5.36 6.22
C VAL A 57 4.05 -6.02 7.55
N LEU A 58 2.76 -6.35 7.70
CA LEU A 58 2.28 -7.17 8.79
C LEU A 58 2.05 -8.58 8.23
N GLU A 59 2.96 -9.50 8.52
CA GLU A 59 2.91 -10.86 7.98
C GLU A 59 1.90 -11.74 8.72
N PHE A 60 1.71 -11.48 10.01
CA PHE A 60 0.82 -12.25 10.88
C PHE A 60 -0.21 -11.33 11.53
N TYR A 61 -1.46 -11.79 11.57
CA TYR A 61 -2.48 -11.10 12.37
C TYR A 61 -2.14 -11.28 13.86
N PRO A 62 -1.94 -10.18 14.61
CA PRO A 62 -1.72 -10.28 16.05
C PRO A 62 -2.98 -10.77 16.75
N ASN A 63 -2.82 -11.40 17.90
CA ASN A 63 -3.94 -11.65 18.80
C ASN A 63 -4.49 -10.31 19.34
N GLU A 64 -5.73 -10.30 19.83
CA GLU A 64 -6.39 -9.07 20.32
C GLU A 64 -5.63 -8.36 21.47
N GLN A 65 -4.74 -9.09 22.15
CA GLN A 65 -3.98 -8.63 23.32
C GLN A 65 -2.52 -8.30 22.99
N GLU A 66 -2.12 -8.41 21.72
CA GLU A 66 -0.75 -8.21 21.27
C GLU A 66 -0.65 -7.01 20.33
N ASP A 67 0.45 -6.27 20.42
CA ASP A 67 0.74 -5.20 19.47
C ASP A 67 1.18 -5.80 18.12
N PRO A 68 0.73 -5.22 16.98
CA PRO A 68 1.18 -5.66 15.66
C PRO A 68 2.67 -5.39 15.47
N VAL A 69 3.41 -6.42 15.06
CA VAL A 69 4.83 -6.29 14.69
C VAL A 69 4.92 -6.04 13.19
N TRP A 70 5.25 -4.79 12.84
CA TRP A 70 5.50 -4.37 11.46
C TRP A 70 6.95 -4.65 11.08
N VAL A 71 7.16 -5.34 9.96
CA VAL A 71 8.48 -5.73 9.48
C VAL A 71 8.88 -4.81 8.32
N PRO A 72 9.99 -4.04 8.43
CA PRO A 72 10.51 -3.27 7.31
C PRO A 72 10.86 -4.19 6.14
N VAL A 73 10.47 -3.80 4.93
CA VAL A 73 10.82 -4.51 3.70
C VAL A 73 11.85 -3.69 2.96
N ASP A 74 13.07 -4.20 2.89
CA ASP A 74 14.11 -3.61 2.05
C ASP A 74 13.66 -3.66 0.58
N SER A 75 13.89 -2.56 -0.12
CA SER A 75 13.63 -2.49 -1.55
C SER A 75 14.87 -3.01 -2.27
N ASP A 76 14.83 -4.24 -2.79
CA ASP A 76 15.80 -4.74 -3.77
C ASP A 76 15.79 -3.87 -5.05
#